data_AF-A0A2P4Y8U2-F1
#
_entry.id   AF-A0A2P4Y8U2-F1
#
_cell.length_a   1.000
_cell.length_b   1.000
_cell.length_c   1.000
_cell.angle_alpha   90.00
_cell.angle_beta   90.00
_cell.angle_gamma   90.00
#
_symmetry.space_group_name_H-M   'P 1'
#
loop_
_entity.id
_entity.type
_entity.pdbx_description
1 polymer ?
#
loop_
_entity_poly.entity_id
_entity_poly.type
_entity_poly.pdbx_seq_one_letter_code
_entity_poly.pdbx_strand_id
1 'polypeptide(L)'
;MLNPIENEYPTFKTAVKSFMTESRMEILSLPVGVTMKDHRQFFLQTATSRFLPEVTTAERCHAYYRHTLHFHTLVTDFQDMPVGT
;
A
#
# COMPACT_ATOMS: atom_id res chain seq x y z
N MET A 1 8.95 -11.29 -1.67
CA MET A 1 10.12 -10.59 -1.10
C MET A 1 9.95 -10.51 0.41
N LEU A 2 11.01 -10.73 1.18
CA LEU A 2 10.99 -10.76 2.65
C LEU A 2 11.20 -9.37 3.26
N ASN A 3 10.48 -8.39 2.73
CA ASN A 3 10.47 -7.04 3.27
C ASN A 3 9.08 -6.78 3.88
N PRO A 4 8.96 -6.66 5.21
CA PRO A 4 7.67 -6.39 5.86
C PRO A 4 6.95 -5.16 5.29
N ILE A 5 7.73 -4.16 4.85
CA ILE A 5 7.22 -2.92 4.22
C ILE A 5 6.54 -3.21 2.87
N GLU A 6 7.05 -4.17 2.10
CA GLU A 6 6.48 -4.57 0.82
C GLU A 6 5.22 -5.43 0.95
N ASN A 7 4.93 -5.96 2.15
CA ASN A 7 3.71 -6.72 2.42
C ASN A 7 2.54 -5.84 2.87
N GLU A 8 2.79 -4.64 3.38
CA GLU A 8 1.76 -3.62 3.67
C GLU A 8 1.37 -2.82 2.44
N TYR A 9 2.33 -2.66 1.51
CA TYR A 9 2.17 -1.90 0.29
C TYR A 9 1.00 -2.36 -0.61
N PRO A 10 0.68 -3.67 -0.74
CA PRO A 10 -0.48 -4.14 -1.50
C PRO A 10 -1.82 -3.70 -0.89
N THR A 11 -1.95 -3.75 0.43
CA THR A 11 -3.18 -3.31 1.12
C THR A 11 -3.37 -1.81 0.97
N PHE A 12 -2.31 -1.03 1.20
CA PHE A 12 -2.31 0.42 0.95
C PHE A 12 -2.67 0.75 -0.50
N LYS A 13 -2.00 0.11 -1.46
CA LYS A 13 -2.24 0.29 -2.90
C LYS A 13 -3.67 -0.06 -3.28
N THR A 14 -4.26 -1.08 -2.66
CA THR A 14 -5.65 -1.50 -2.90
C THR A 14 -6.64 -0.45 -2.37
N ALA A 15 -6.42 0.06 -1.16
CA ALA A 15 -7.24 1.12 -0.56
C ALA A 15 -7.19 2.41 -1.40
N VAL A 16 -5.99 2.85 -1.80
CA VAL A 16 -5.81 4.00 -2.69
C VAL A 16 -6.52 3.77 -4.04
N LYS A 17 -6.41 2.58 -4.63
CA LYS A 17 -7.12 2.26 -5.89
C LYS A 17 -8.64 2.29 -5.74
N SER A 18 -9.19 1.79 -4.63
CA SER A 18 -10.63 1.84 -4.36
C SER A 18 -11.11 3.29 -4.30
N PHE A 19 -10.43 4.11 -3.50
CA PHE A 19 -10.74 5.54 -3.40
C PHE A 19 -10.68 6.26 -4.75
N MET A 20 -9.63 6.03 -5.54
CA MET A 20 -9.50 6.63 -6.88
C MET A 20 -10.63 6.18 -7.82
N THR A 21 -11.17 4.97 -7.62
CA THR A 21 -12.29 4.44 -8.41
C THR A 21 -13.60 5.08 -7.98
N GLU A 22 -13.82 5.23 -6.67
CA GLU A 22 -14.99 5.89 -6.10
C GLU A 22 -15.03 7.38 -6.46
N SER A 23 -13.90 8.08 -6.36
CA SER A 23 -13.76 9.50 -6.73
C SER A 23 -13.61 9.73 -8.24
N ARG A 24 -13.77 8.71 -9.09
CA ARG A 24 -13.47 8.79 -10.53
C ARG A 24 -14.22 9.92 -11.22
N MET A 25 -15.49 10.14 -10.88
CA MET A 25 -16.29 11.21 -11.49
C MET A 25 -15.76 12.59 -11.15
N GLU A 26 -15.35 12.80 -9.90
CA GLU A 26 -14.78 14.07 -9.44
C GLU A 26 -13.39 14.32 -10.03
N ILE A 27 -12.57 13.27 -10.16
CA ILE A 27 -11.24 13.33 -10.80
C ILE A 27 -11.36 13.73 -12.29
N LEU A 28 -12.43 13.30 -12.96
CA LEU A 28 -12.71 13.66 -14.35
C LEU A 28 -13.32 15.07 -14.49
N SER A 29 -13.97 15.57 -13.44
CA SER A 29 -14.57 16.91 -13.40
C SER A 29 -13.55 17.96 -12.97
N LEU A 30 -12.82 18.51 -13.94
CA LEU A 30 -11.76 19.49 -13.68
C LEU A 30 -12.32 20.87 -13.33
N PRO A 31 -11.91 21.45 -12.18
CA PRO A 31 -12.25 22.82 -11.84
C PRO A 31 -11.65 23.83 -12.81
N VAL A 32 -12.35 24.94 -13.02
CA VAL A 32 -11.84 26.05 -13.84
C VAL A 32 -10.56 26.61 -13.21
N GLY A 33 -9.52 26.78 -14.03
CA GLY A 33 -8.24 27.36 -13.59
C GLY A 33 -7.30 26.39 -12.88
N VAL A 34 -7.66 25.10 -12.74
CA VAL A 34 -6.81 24.06 -12.16
C VAL A 34 -6.25 23.17 -13.25
N THR A 35 -4.96 22.83 -13.16
CA THR A 35 -4.36 21.89 -14.12
C THR A 35 -4.79 20.46 -13.82
N MET A 36 -4.84 19.62 -14.87
CA MET A 36 -5.11 18.18 -14.70
C MET A 36 -4.16 17.48 -13.73
N LYS A 37 -2.90 17.93 -13.71
CA LYS A 37 -1.87 17.37 -12.83
C LYS A 37 -2.19 17.70 -11.37
N ASP A 38 -2.45 18.96 -11.07
CA ASP A 38 -2.68 19.42 -9.69
C ASP A 38 -3.97 18.80 -9.13
N HIS A 39 -5.01 18.72 -9.95
CA HIS A 39 -6.28 18.08 -9.56
C HIS A 39 -6.09 16.60 -9.22
N ARG A 40 -5.43 15.83 -10.08
CA ARG A 40 -5.16 14.40 -9.82
C ARG A 40 -4.21 14.18 -8.65
N GLN A 41 -3.22 15.06 -8.50
CA GLN A 41 -2.27 15.01 -7.39
C GLN A 41 -2.97 15.25 -6.06
N PHE A 42 -3.92 16.19 -5.99
CA PHE A 42 -4.74 16.44 -4.82
C PHE A 42 -5.49 15.17 -4.35
N PHE A 43 -6.16 14.47 -5.26
CA PHE A 43 -6.84 13.20 -4.92
C PHE A 43 -5.87 12.13 -4.43
N LEU A 44 -4.72 11.98 -5.09
CA LEU A 44 -3.71 10.99 -4.70
C LEU A 44 -3.11 11.29 -3.31
N GLN A 45 -2.82 12.56 -3.02
CA GLN A 45 -2.31 13.01 -1.72
C GLN A 45 -3.37 12.83 -0.63
N THR A 46 -4.63 13.11 -0.94
CA THR A 46 -5.76 12.91 -0.03
C THR A 46 -5.91 11.42 0.32
N ALA A 47 -5.92 10.54 -0.67
CA ALA A 47 -5.97 9.09 -0.47
C ALA A 47 -4.78 8.61 0.36
N THR A 48 -3.57 9.05 0.02
CA THR A 48 -2.34 8.65 0.71
C THR A 48 -2.37 9.08 2.18
N SER A 49 -2.72 10.33 2.45
CA SER A 49 -2.75 10.87 3.82
C SER A 49 -3.80 10.18 4.69
N ARG A 50 -4.90 9.72 4.08
CA ARG A 50 -5.94 8.97 4.76
C ARG A 50 -5.54 7.53 5.07
N PHE A 51 -5.09 6.78 4.06
CA PHE A 51 -4.92 5.33 4.19
C PHE A 51 -3.55 4.91 4.71
N LEU A 52 -2.52 5.74 4.56
CA LEU A 52 -1.19 5.41 5.08
C LEU A 52 -1.22 5.15 6.60
N PRO A 53 -1.78 6.03 7.46
CA PRO A 53 -1.83 5.75 8.90
C PRO A 53 -2.73 4.55 9.26
N GLU A 54 -3.73 4.21 8.44
CA GLU A 54 -4.59 3.05 8.67
C GLU A 54 -3.87 1.72 8.40
N VAL A 55 -2.94 1.69 7.44
CA VAL A 55 -2.20 0.47 7.09
C VAL A 55 -0.91 0.32 7.89
N THR A 56 -0.21 1.42 8.22
CA THR A 56 1.05 1.42 8.98
C THR A 56 0.82 1.52 10.49
N THR A 57 -0.14 0.75 11.02
CA THR A 57 -0.36 0.67 12.46
C THR A 57 0.68 -0.25 13.10
N ALA A 58 1.08 0.02 14.34
CA ALA A 58 2.08 -0.80 15.03
C ALA A 58 1.67 -2.27 15.10
N GLU A 59 0.37 -2.55 15.30
CA GLU A 59 -0.21 -3.88 15.34
C GLU A 59 -0.06 -4.60 14.00
N ARG A 60 -0.38 -3.91 12.89
CA ARG A 60 -0.23 -4.46 11.54
C ARG A 60 1.24 -4.70 11.23
N CYS A 61 2.10 -3.71 11.43
CA CYS A 61 3.54 -3.85 11.20
C CYS A 61 4.12 -5.04 11.98
N HIS A 62 3.70 -5.21 13.24
CA HIS A 62 4.12 -6.34 14.07
C HIS A 62 3.58 -7.68 13.57
N ALA A 63 2.31 -7.76 13.16
CA ALA A 63 1.73 -8.97 12.57
C ALA A 63 2.46 -9.37 11.28
N TYR A 64 2.79 -8.41 10.41
CA TYR A 64 3.58 -8.67 9.21
C TYR A 64 5.00 -9.11 9.53
N TYR A 65 5.68 -8.46 10.48
CA TYR A 65 7.00 -8.87 10.93
C TYR A 65 7.00 -10.32 11.41
N ARG A 66 6.01 -10.73 12.22
CA ARG A 66 5.86 -12.13 12.66
C ARG A 66 5.63 -13.09 11.49
N HIS A 67 4.81 -12.71 10.52
CA HIS A 67 4.57 -13.52 9.32
C HIS A 67 5.86 -13.70 8.49
N THR A 68 6.67 -12.65 8.36
CA THR A 68 7.95 -12.72 7.63
C THR A 68 9.07 -13.41 8.43
N LEU A 69 8.99 -13.39 9.77
CA LEU A 69 10.01 -13.96 10.65
C LEU A 69 10.26 -15.44 10.39
N HIS A 70 9.20 -16.22 10.13
CA HIS A 70 9.34 -17.64 9.81
C HIS A 70 10.23 -17.88 8.59
N PHE A 71 10.10 -17.04 7.56
CA PHE A 71 10.94 -17.14 6.37
C PHE A 71 12.37 -16.62 6.61
N HIS A 72 12.55 -15.62 7.48
CA HIS A 72 13.90 -15.19 7.89
C HIS A 72 14.66 -16.31 8.60
N THR A 73 13.99 -17.10 9.45
CA THR A 73 14.57 -18.30 10.07
C THR A 73 14.98 -19.32 9.01
N LEU A 74 14.09 -19.64 8.05
CA LEU A 74 14.39 -20.57 6.95
C LEU A 74 15.59 -20.14 6.08
N VAL A 75 15.70 -18.84 5.77
CA VAL A 75 16.85 -18.26 5.06
C VAL A 75 18.13 -18.35 5.89
N THR A 76 18.06 -18.04 7.17
CA THR A 76 19.22 -18.03 8.08
C THR A 76 19.75 -19.46 8.30
N ASP A 77 18.84 -20.43 8.35
CA ASP A 77 19.16 -21.85 8.53
C ASP A 77 19.55 -22.56 7.22
N PHE A 78 19.71 -21.82 6.11
CA PHE A 78 20.03 -22.34 4.76
C PHE A 78 19.07 -23.47 4.30
N GLN A 79 17.82 -23.46 4.75
CA GLN A 79 16.82 -24.41 4.26
C GLN A 79 16.29 -23.94 2.91
N ASP A 80 16.35 -24.81 1.91
CA ASP A 80 15.79 -24.53 0.57
C ASP A 80 14.31 -24.14 0.70
N MET A 81 13.98 -22.91 0.31
CA MET A 81 12.59 -22.44 0.30
C MET A 81 11.96 -22.76 -1.06
N PRO A 82 10.84 -23.52 -1.11
CA PRO A 82 10.09 -23.68 -2.33
C PRO A 82 9.43 -22.33 -2.69
N VAL A 83 9.77 -21.81 -3.86
CA VAL A 83 9.22 -20.55 -4.39
C VAL A 83 8.15 -20.87 -5.42
N GLY A 84 6.88 -20.64 -5.08
CA GLY A 84 5.75 -20.69 -6.01
C GLY A 84 5.06 -22.06 -6.13
N THR A 85 3.72 -22.01 -6.10
CA THR A 85 2.80 -23.00 -6.67
C THR A 85 2.01 -22.32 -7.76
#